data_AF-A0A9P9DE18-F1
#
_entry.id   AF-A0A9P9DE18-F1
#
_cell.length_a   1.000
_cell.length_b   1.000
_cell.length_c   1.000
_cell.angle_alpha   90.00
_cell.angle_beta   90.00
_cell.angle_gamma   90.00
#
_symmetry.space_group_name_H-M   'P 1'
#
loop_
_entity.id
_entity.type
_entity.pdbx_description
1 polymer ?
#
loop_
_entity_poly.entity_id
_entity_poly.type
_entity_poly.pdbx_seq_one_letter_code
_entity_poly.pdbx_strand_id
1 'polypeptide(L)'
;MSSQSSTLSMRSNPNDPLHIKIERMIHDAPGNDSPKKVFTENIWPRLEDEYGMMVQELSKYCERQLYEKCIPAKIEGRVKSLDSIEKSLERREKHRIEHQKNQYENLGEIFYDMHDLAGIRIVVDYPSDIDKVNQFINRTFQPTKEPNVFSSDRQVGHLWKPWFGAYKSCNHHVALKPETVDVLQSYCHIYQLLRLKIKSQRLGSLINRSQRPGFLTSRSRRPGSLGIRSTENLIIAMRATYK
;
A
#
# COMPACT_ATOMS: atom_id res chain seq x y z
N MET A 1 -9.50 -30.36 47.13
CA MET A 1 -9.55 -28.93 46.77
C MET A 1 -8.88 -28.79 45.42
N SER A 2 -9.71 -28.54 44.41
CA SER A 2 -9.31 -28.30 43.03
C SER A 2 -8.43 -27.07 42.90
N SER A 3 -7.48 -27.13 41.97
CA SER A 3 -7.23 -26.08 40.98
C SER A 3 -6.46 -26.72 39.83
N GLN A 4 -7.21 -27.30 38.89
CA GLN A 4 -6.67 -27.65 37.57
C GLN A 4 -6.51 -26.34 36.79
N SER A 5 -5.27 -25.99 36.46
CA SER A 5 -4.98 -24.93 35.49
C SER A 5 -5.41 -25.41 34.10
N SER A 6 -6.61 -25.02 33.70
CA SER A 6 -7.15 -25.26 32.37
C SER A 6 -6.36 -24.46 31.33
N THR A 7 -5.38 -25.11 30.69
CA THR A 7 -4.78 -24.64 29.44
C THR A 7 -5.84 -24.75 28.34
N LEU A 8 -6.57 -23.65 28.13
CA LEU A 8 -7.54 -23.52 27.06
C LEU A 8 -6.77 -23.41 25.73
N SER A 9 -6.41 -24.55 25.14
CA SER A 9 -6.00 -24.64 23.74
C SER A 9 -7.19 -24.17 22.88
N MET A 10 -7.22 -22.89 22.55
CA MET A 10 -8.18 -22.33 21.61
C MET A 10 -7.85 -22.86 20.22
N ARG A 11 -8.53 -23.93 19.81
CA ARG A 11 -8.53 -24.39 18.42
C ARG A 11 -8.88 -23.22 17.51
N SER A 12 -8.04 -22.95 16.51
CA SER A 12 -8.27 -21.93 15.50
C SER A 12 -9.54 -22.24 14.72
N ASN A 13 -10.54 -21.36 14.81
CA ASN A 13 -11.71 -21.42 13.94
C ASN A 13 -11.37 -20.65 12.65
N PRO A 14 -11.49 -21.27 11.45
CA PRO A 14 -11.20 -20.59 10.18
C PRO A 14 -12.03 -19.33 9.98
N ASN A 15 -13.19 -19.21 10.62
CA ASN A 15 -14.09 -18.07 10.54
C ASN A 15 -13.79 -16.95 11.55
N ASP A 16 -12.75 -17.07 12.37
CA ASP A 16 -12.40 -16.00 13.31
C ASP A 16 -11.99 -14.73 12.55
N PRO A 17 -12.39 -13.53 13.02
CA PRO A 17 -11.94 -12.26 12.46
C PRO A 17 -10.40 -12.17 12.42
N LEU A 18 -9.87 -11.48 11.42
CA LEU A 18 -8.43 -11.42 11.19
C LEU A 18 -7.66 -10.79 12.37
N HIS A 19 -8.26 -9.83 13.09
CA HIS A 19 -7.62 -9.26 14.30
C HIS A 19 -7.44 -10.30 15.42
N ILE A 20 -8.42 -11.19 15.64
CA ILE A 20 -8.32 -12.28 16.62
C ILE A 20 -7.25 -13.29 16.20
N LYS A 21 -7.17 -13.61 14.90
CA LYS A 21 -6.11 -14.47 14.35
C LYS A 21 -4.73 -13.87 14.62
N ILE A 22 -4.55 -12.57 14.38
CA ILE A 22 -3.29 -11.86 14.64
C ILE A 22 -2.93 -11.88 16.12
N GLU A 23 -3.87 -11.56 17.02
CA GLU A 23 -3.64 -11.57 18.47
C GLU A 23 -3.20 -12.94 18.98
N ARG A 24 -3.85 -14.02 18.53
CA ARG A 24 -3.44 -15.39 18.86
C ARG A 24 -2.05 -15.72 18.33
N MET A 25 -1.75 -15.35 17.08
CA MET A 25 -0.41 -15.57 16.52
C MET A 25 0.69 -14.81 17.28
N ILE A 26 0.39 -13.62 17.79
CA ILE A 26 1.32 -12.87 18.65
C ILE A 26 1.52 -13.58 20.00
N HIS A 27 0.45 -14.06 20.60
CA HIS A 27 0.50 -14.79 21.87
C HIS A 27 1.25 -16.12 21.77
N ASP A 28 1.02 -16.87 20.68
CA ASP A 28 1.59 -18.20 20.47
C ASP A 28 3.00 -18.16 19.85
N ALA A 29 3.54 -16.97 19.62
CA ALA A 29 4.84 -16.78 19.02
C ALA A 29 5.97 -17.34 19.92
N PRO A 30 6.96 -18.05 19.33
CA PRO A 30 8.10 -18.57 20.10
C PRO A 30 8.95 -17.42 20.64
N GLY A 31 9.21 -17.41 21.96
CA GLY A 31 9.92 -16.33 22.65
C GLY A 31 11.45 -16.33 22.52
N ASN A 32 12.04 -17.31 21.84
CA ASN A 32 13.51 -17.47 21.78
C ASN A 32 14.16 -16.82 20.55
N ASP A 33 13.38 -16.44 19.54
CA ASP A 33 13.87 -15.81 18.30
C ASP A 33 13.64 -14.29 18.32
N SER A 34 14.38 -13.55 17.49
CA SER A 34 14.14 -12.11 17.34
C SER A 34 12.73 -11.84 16.79
N PRO A 35 12.02 -10.80 17.26
CA PRO A 35 10.65 -10.50 16.79
C PRO A 35 10.56 -10.34 15.26
N LYS A 36 11.60 -9.77 14.64
CA LYS A 36 11.69 -9.65 13.18
C LYS A 36 11.66 -11.01 12.48
N LYS A 37 12.50 -11.95 12.94
CA LYS A 37 12.59 -13.29 12.37
C LYS A 37 11.29 -14.04 12.53
N VAL A 38 10.69 -13.97 13.73
CA VAL A 38 9.37 -14.56 13.99
C VAL A 38 8.32 -13.97 13.05
N PHE A 39 8.31 -12.64 12.87
CA PHE A 39 7.37 -11.99 11.98
C PHE A 39 7.51 -12.45 10.52
N THR A 40 8.73 -12.51 9.99
CA THR A 40 8.98 -12.83 8.57
C THR A 40 8.83 -14.31 8.26
N GLU A 41 9.27 -15.19 9.15
CA GLU A 41 9.29 -16.65 8.90
C GLU A 41 7.99 -17.33 9.32
N ASN A 42 7.33 -16.86 10.39
CA ASN A 42 6.20 -17.58 10.99
C ASN A 42 4.86 -16.86 10.82
N ILE A 43 4.83 -15.54 10.96
CA ILE A 43 3.60 -14.76 11.03
C ILE A 43 3.14 -14.32 9.64
N TRP A 44 3.98 -13.57 8.92
CA TRP A 44 3.60 -12.98 7.64
C TRP A 44 3.15 -13.99 6.58
N PRO A 45 3.84 -15.13 6.37
CA PRO A 45 3.42 -16.12 5.38
C PRO A 45 2.02 -16.70 5.64
N ARG A 46 1.53 -16.66 6.89
CA ARG A 46 0.18 -17.11 7.25
C ARG A 46 -0.87 -16.01 7.11
N LEU A 47 -0.47 -14.74 7.15
CA LEU A 47 -1.35 -13.59 7.06
C LEU A 47 -1.46 -13.04 5.63
N GLU A 48 -0.48 -13.29 4.77
CA GLU A 48 -0.41 -12.71 3.43
C GLU A 48 -1.69 -12.96 2.61
N ASP A 49 -2.21 -14.19 2.63
CA ASP A 49 -3.44 -14.55 1.90
C ASP A 49 -4.69 -13.87 2.49
N GLU A 50 -4.81 -13.79 3.82
CA GLU A 50 -5.91 -13.13 4.50
C GLU A 50 -5.92 -11.61 4.22
N TYR A 51 -4.74 -10.97 4.23
CA TYR A 51 -4.59 -9.59 3.79
C TYR A 51 -4.90 -9.45 2.29
N GLY A 52 -4.61 -10.47 1.48
CA GLY A 52 -4.93 -10.55 0.06
C GLY A 52 -6.44 -10.50 -0.19
N MET A 53 -7.19 -11.36 0.52
CA MET A 53 -8.65 -11.39 0.49
C MET A 53 -9.24 -10.04 0.95
N MET A 54 -8.72 -9.49 2.05
CA MET A 54 -9.14 -8.17 2.55
C MET A 54 -8.95 -7.09 1.47
N VAL A 55 -7.77 -7.02 0.86
CA VAL A 55 -7.45 -6.03 -0.19
C VAL A 55 -8.35 -6.21 -1.41
N GLN A 56 -8.66 -7.44 -1.79
CA GLN A 56 -9.55 -7.73 -2.92
C GLN A 56 -10.97 -7.22 -2.64
N GLU A 57 -11.55 -7.55 -1.49
CA GLU A 57 -12.91 -7.12 -1.13
C GLU A 57 -13.01 -5.60 -0.96
N LEU A 58 -12.01 -4.97 -0.35
CA LEU A 58 -11.94 -3.51 -0.24
C LEU A 58 -11.80 -2.83 -1.60
N SER A 59 -11.05 -3.43 -2.53
CA SER A 59 -10.93 -2.90 -3.89
C SER A 59 -12.29 -2.88 -4.60
N LYS A 60 -13.02 -4.01 -4.56
CA LYS A 60 -14.37 -4.14 -5.13
C LYS A 60 -15.35 -3.15 -4.49
N TYR A 61 -15.30 -3.02 -3.17
CA TYR A 61 -16.14 -2.07 -2.45
C TYR A 61 -15.86 -0.62 -2.89
N CYS A 62 -14.59 -0.22 -2.95
CA CYS A 62 -14.20 1.13 -3.39
C CYS A 62 -14.63 1.38 -4.85
N GLU A 63 -14.43 0.40 -5.74
CA GLU A 63 -14.83 0.50 -7.14
C GLU A 63 -16.34 0.72 -7.29
N ARG A 64 -17.15 -0.10 -6.62
CA ARG A 64 -18.61 0.04 -6.60
C ARG A 64 -19.05 1.40 -6.07
N GLN A 65 -18.51 1.83 -4.94
CA GLN A 65 -18.91 3.09 -4.30
C GLN A 65 -18.52 4.34 -5.12
N LEU A 66 -17.38 4.30 -5.82
CA LEU A 66 -16.97 5.40 -6.68
C LEU A 66 -17.75 5.42 -7.99
N TYR A 67 -18.07 4.24 -8.53
CA TYR A 67 -18.95 4.11 -9.69
C TYR A 67 -20.35 4.66 -9.41
N GLU A 68 -20.97 4.29 -8.29
CA GLU A 68 -22.28 4.81 -7.85
C GLU A 68 -22.29 6.35 -7.68
N LYS A 69 -21.14 6.96 -7.42
CA LYS A 69 -20.96 8.42 -7.29
C LYS A 69 -20.56 9.10 -8.59
N CYS A 70 -20.50 8.37 -9.71
CA CYS A 70 -20.05 8.85 -11.00
C CYS A 70 -18.64 9.48 -10.94
N ILE A 71 -17.72 8.88 -10.18
CA ILE A 71 -16.33 9.32 -10.06
C ILE A 71 -15.44 8.36 -10.86
N PRO A 72 -14.93 8.75 -12.05
CA PRO A 72 -14.02 7.91 -12.83
C PRO A 72 -12.71 7.68 -12.08
N ALA A 73 -12.48 6.43 -11.66
CA ALA A 73 -11.27 6.05 -10.95
C ALA A 73 -10.85 4.61 -11.24
N LYS A 74 -9.54 4.38 -11.34
CA LYS A 74 -8.94 3.05 -11.35
C LYS A 74 -8.52 2.66 -9.94
N ILE A 75 -8.96 1.50 -9.47
CA ILE A 75 -8.58 0.94 -8.17
C ILE A 75 -7.49 -0.12 -8.34
N GLU A 76 -6.42 -0.04 -7.56
CA GLU A 76 -5.35 -1.04 -7.51
C GLU A 76 -5.10 -1.46 -6.07
N GLY A 77 -5.48 -2.70 -5.72
CA GLY A 77 -5.14 -3.31 -4.45
C GLY A 77 -3.73 -3.87 -4.44
N ARG A 78 -3.03 -3.76 -3.30
CA ARG A 78 -1.72 -4.36 -3.07
C ARG A 78 -1.58 -4.87 -1.65
N VAL A 79 -1.05 -6.09 -1.54
CA VAL A 79 -0.43 -6.62 -0.33
C VAL A 79 1.09 -6.53 -0.47
N LYS A 80 1.78 -6.29 0.65
CA LYS A 80 3.24 -6.15 0.68
C LYS A 80 3.89 -7.53 0.65
N SER A 81 4.79 -7.77 -0.31
CA SER A 81 5.52 -9.04 -0.36
C SER A 81 6.50 -9.17 0.80
N LEU A 82 6.86 -10.42 1.14
CA LEU A 82 7.86 -10.72 2.18
C LEU A 82 9.17 -9.95 2.00
N ASP A 83 9.77 -9.97 0.80
CA ASP A 83 11.00 -9.20 0.48
C ASP A 83 10.83 -7.68 0.73
N SER A 84 9.65 -7.13 0.43
CA SER A 84 9.36 -5.72 0.71
C SER A 84 9.19 -5.44 2.20
N ILE A 85 8.71 -6.41 2.97
CA ILE A 85 8.59 -6.35 4.43
C ILE A 85 9.95 -6.35 5.07
N GLU A 86 10.82 -7.31 4.73
CA GLU A 86 12.18 -7.42 5.26
C GLU A 86 12.95 -6.10 5.11
N LYS A 87 13.01 -5.57 3.88
CA LYS A 87 13.63 -4.27 3.59
C LYS A 87 13.00 -3.11 4.36
N SER A 88 11.69 -3.18 4.62
CA SER A 88 10.99 -2.14 5.37
C SER A 88 11.29 -2.21 6.86
N LEU A 89 11.39 -3.42 7.44
CA LEU A 89 11.76 -3.64 8.82
C LEU A 89 13.19 -3.18 9.07
N GLU A 90 14.15 -3.57 8.22
CA GLU A 90 15.54 -3.13 8.31
C GLU A 90 15.66 -1.60 8.29
N ARG A 91 15.03 -0.95 7.31
CA ARG A 91 15.09 0.52 7.19
C ARG A 91 14.45 1.23 8.39
N ARG A 92 13.35 0.70 8.93
CA ARG A 92 12.64 1.30 10.07
C ARG A 92 13.34 1.05 11.39
N GLU A 93 13.93 -0.12 11.57
CA GLU A 93 14.76 -0.43 12.74
C GLU A 93 16.01 0.44 12.77
N LYS A 94 16.69 0.61 11.63
CA LYS A 94 17.80 1.57 11.52
C LYS A 94 17.37 2.98 11.93
N HIS A 95 16.22 3.45 11.44
CA HIS A 95 15.65 4.74 11.83
C HIS A 95 15.31 4.81 13.33
N ARG A 96 14.82 3.72 13.95
CA ARG A 96 14.58 3.65 15.40
C ARG A 96 15.87 3.88 16.18
N ILE A 97 16.93 3.15 15.82
CA ILE A 97 18.25 3.24 16.47
C ILE A 97 18.84 4.65 16.32
N GLU A 98 18.76 5.23 15.11
CA GLU A 98 19.21 6.62 14.85
C GLU A 98 18.47 7.65 15.72
N HIS A 99 17.22 7.36 16.10
CA HIS A 99 16.38 8.22 16.94
C HIS A 99 16.34 7.74 18.41
N GLN A 100 17.40 7.09 18.88
CA GLN A 100 17.59 6.68 20.28
C GLN A 100 16.51 5.72 20.81
N LYS A 101 15.88 4.95 19.92
CA LYS A 101 15.02 3.83 20.30
C LYS A 101 15.76 2.50 20.12
N ASN A 102 15.36 1.49 20.88
CA ASN A 102 15.90 0.14 20.76
C ASN A 102 15.43 -0.55 19.46
N GLN A 103 16.05 -1.68 19.18
CA GLN A 103 15.54 -2.67 18.22
C GLN A 103 14.13 -3.13 18.62
N TYR A 104 13.43 -3.79 17.71
CA TYR A 104 12.10 -4.33 18.01
C TYR A 104 12.17 -5.34 19.16
N GLU A 105 11.45 -5.06 20.26
CA GLU A 105 11.42 -5.90 21.45
C GLU A 105 10.29 -6.93 21.40
N ASN A 106 9.22 -6.64 20.65
CA ASN A 106 8.07 -7.54 20.49
C ASN A 106 7.35 -7.37 19.15
N LEU A 107 6.50 -8.34 18.81
CA LEU A 107 5.72 -8.33 17.56
C LEU A 107 4.71 -7.17 17.50
N GLY A 108 4.20 -6.71 18.65
CA GLY A 108 3.28 -5.57 18.72
C GLY A 108 3.90 -4.29 18.16
N GLU A 109 5.18 -4.03 18.45
CA GLU A 109 5.90 -2.89 17.88
C GLU A 109 6.07 -2.97 16.36
N ILE A 110 6.32 -4.18 15.84
CA ILE A 110 6.42 -4.42 14.40
C ILE A 110 5.08 -4.11 13.73
N PHE A 111 4.00 -4.68 14.26
CA PHE A 111 2.65 -4.46 13.77
C PHE A 111 2.23 -2.98 13.85
N TYR A 112 2.62 -2.27 14.91
CA TYR A 112 2.38 -0.83 15.06
C TYR A 112 3.12 0.00 14.00
N ASP A 113 4.39 -0.30 13.75
CA ASP A 113 5.19 0.41 12.74
C ASP A 113 4.74 0.08 11.31
N MET A 114 4.41 -1.19 11.05
CA MET A 114 4.02 -1.78 9.75
C MET A 114 2.59 -1.43 9.33
N HIS A 115 2.33 -0.14 9.15
CA HIS A 115 1.04 0.37 8.67
C HIS A 115 0.78 0.19 7.17
N ASP A 116 1.71 -0.37 6.38
CA ASP A 116 1.59 -0.47 4.92
C ASP A 116 1.63 -1.92 4.40
N LEU A 117 1.16 -2.86 5.22
CA LEU A 117 1.01 -4.29 4.85
C LEU A 117 -0.08 -4.48 3.77
N ALA A 118 -1.16 -3.71 3.86
CA ALA A 118 -2.19 -3.60 2.82
C ALA A 118 -2.33 -2.15 2.33
N GLY A 119 -2.60 -1.98 1.04
CA GLY A 119 -2.85 -0.66 0.46
C GLY A 119 -3.76 -0.73 -0.77
N ILE A 120 -4.59 0.30 -0.92
CA ILE A 120 -5.46 0.49 -2.07
C ILE A 120 -5.02 1.78 -2.77
N ARG A 121 -4.81 1.79 -4.07
CA ARG A 121 -4.55 3.01 -4.83
C ARG A 121 -5.77 3.37 -5.64
N ILE A 122 -6.25 4.60 -5.48
CA ILE A 122 -7.37 5.15 -6.23
C ILE A 122 -6.81 6.18 -7.21
N VAL A 123 -6.71 5.84 -8.48
CA VAL A 123 -6.21 6.78 -9.49
C VAL A 123 -7.42 7.42 -10.16
N VAL A 124 -7.64 8.70 -9.91
CA VAL A 124 -8.69 9.49 -10.57
C VAL A 124 -8.18 10.05 -11.89
N ASP A 125 -9.08 10.27 -12.84
CA ASP A 125 -8.72 10.90 -14.10
C ASP A 125 -8.50 12.40 -13.90
N TYR A 126 -9.42 13.07 -13.21
CA TYR A 126 -9.40 14.52 -13.05
C TYR A 126 -8.91 14.99 -11.67
N PRO A 127 -8.11 16.07 -11.59
CA PRO A 127 -7.69 16.63 -10.29
C PRO A 127 -8.86 17.09 -9.41
N SER A 128 -9.96 17.54 -10.01
CA SER A 128 -11.18 17.96 -9.31
C SER A 128 -11.86 16.81 -8.55
N ASP A 129 -11.63 15.57 -8.97
CA ASP A 129 -12.21 14.39 -8.30
C ASP A 129 -11.42 13.97 -7.06
N ILE A 130 -10.21 14.50 -6.85
CA ILE A 130 -9.39 14.21 -5.66
C ILE A 130 -10.16 14.57 -4.39
N ASP A 131 -10.83 15.72 -4.37
CA ASP A 131 -11.54 16.18 -3.19
C ASP A 131 -12.82 15.38 -2.96
N LYS A 132 -13.49 14.93 -4.03
CA LYS A 132 -14.63 14.01 -3.94
C LYS A 132 -14.22 12.65 -3.36
N VAL A 133 -13.09 12.10 -3.81
CA VAL A 133 -12.56 10.84 -3.26
C VAL A 133 -12.11 11.03 -1.81
N ASN A 134 -11.47 12.14 -1.45
CA ASN A 134 -11.13 12.43 -0.05
C ASN A 134 -12.38 12.46 0.84
N GLN A 135 -13.47 13.11 0.38
CA GLN A 135 -14.73 13.14 1.11
C GLN A 135 -15.35 11.74 1.24
N PHE A 136 -15.31 10.93 0.19
CA PHE A 136 -15.72 9.53 0.24
C PHE A 136 -14.93 8.77 1.31
N ILE A 137 -13.60 8.85 1.29
CA ILE A 137 -12.73 8.15 2.24
C ILE A 137 -13.05 8.57 3.68
N ASN A 138 -13.16 9.86 3.96
CA ASN A 138 -13.41 10.37 5.30
C ASN A 138 -14.81 10.00 5.83
N ARG A 139 -15.79 9.82 4.93
CA ARG A 139 -17.15 9.38 5.30
C ARG A 139 -17.21 7.87 5.54
N THR A 140 -16.50 7.09 4.73
CA THR A 140 -16.56 5.63 4.76
C THR A 140 -15.65 5.03 5.83
N PHE A 141 -14.44 5.56 5.98
CA PHE A 141 -13.42 4.97 6.85
C PHE A 141 -13.12 5.88 8.05
N GLN A 142 -12.54 5.29 9.09
CA GLN A 142 -12.08 6.01 10.27
C GLN A 142 -10.62 6.42 10.10
N PRO A 143 -10.29 7.73 10.01
CA PRO A 143 -8.90 8.16 9.99
C PRO A 143 -8.19 7.80 11.28
N THR A 144 -6.94 7.35 11.19
CA THR A 144 -6.10 7.09 12.38
C THR A 144 -4.89 8.01 12.47
N LYS A 145 -4.52 8.64 11.35
CA LYS A 145 -3.48 9.67 11.25
C LYS A 145 -3.92 10.70 10.23
N GLU A 146 -3.38 11.91 10.40
CA GLU A 146 -3.55 12.96 9.40
C GLU A 146 -3.03 12.50 8.03
N PRO A 147 -3.78 12.75 6.94
CA PRO A 147 -3.34 12.35 5.61
C PRO A 147 -2.06 13.05 5.20
N ASN A 148 -1.10 12.30 4.65
CA ASN A 148 0.11 12.88 4.10
C ASN A 148 -0.16 13.37 2.66
N VAL A 149 -0.25 14.69 2.51
CA VAL A 149 -0.58 15.37 1.24
C VAL A 149 0.68 15.81 0.52
N PHE A 150 0.82 15.36 -0.71
CA PHE A 150 1.87 15.76 -1.62
C PHE A 150 1.29 16.71 -2.67
N SER A 151 1.65 18.00 -2.58
CA SER A 151 1.23 19.02 -3.54
C SER A 151 1.85 18.80 -4.93
N SER A 152 1.14 19.22 -5.97
CA SER A 152 1.67 19.28 -7.35
C SER A 152 2.80 20.28 -7.52
N ASP A 153 2.86 21.30 -6.65
CA ASP A 153 3.79 22.43 -6.79
C ASP A 153 5.12 22.19 -6.07
N ARG A 154 5.26 21.05 -5.38
CA ARG A 154 6.51 20.71 -4.70
C ARG A 154 7.64 20.58 -5.73
N GLN A 155 8.84 21.03 -5.35
CA GLN A 155 10.02 20.75 -6.15
C GLN A 155 10.29 19.24 -6.17
N VAL A 156 10.45 18.70 -7.37
CA VAL A 156 10.75 17.29 -7.63
C VAL A 156 11.91 17.24 -8.60
N GLY A 157 12.98 16.56 -8.20
CA GLY A 157 14.24 16.49 -8.94
C GLY A 157 15.17 17.67 -8.61
N HIS A 158 16.46 17.36 -8.44
CA HIS A 158 17.51 18.37 -8.23
C HIS A 158 18.06 18.94 -9.55
N LEU A 159 17.88 18.21 -10.66
CA LEU A 159 18.55 18.48 -11.93
C LEU A 159 17.63 19.08 -13.00
N TRP A 160 16.30 19.00 -12.84
CA TRP A 160 15.35 19.57 -13.80
C TRP A 160 13.97 19.78 -13.15
N LYS A 161 13.28 20.84 -13.58
CA LYS A 161 11.88 21.10 -13.20
C LYS A 161 10.95 20.38 -14.18
N PRO A 162 10.10 19.44 -13.73
CA PRO A 162 9.19 18.76 -14.63
C PRO A 162 8.19 19.73 -15.24
N TRP A 163 8.04 19.67 -16.56
CA TRP A 163 7.13 20.53 -17.33
C TRP A 163 5.66 20.43 -16.90
N PHE A 164 5.25 19.30 -16.31
CA PHE A 164 3.87 19.04 -15.91
C PHE A 164 3.61 19.18 -14.40
N GLY A 165 4.61 19.63 -13.64
CA GLY A 165 4.59 19.65 -12.17
C GLY A 165 4.73 18.26 -11.55
N ALA A 166 4.74 18.18 -10.22
CA ALA A 166 4.68 16.92 -9.50
C ALA A 166 3.26 16.32 -9.54
N TYR A 167 3.13 15.01 -9.35
CA TYR A 167 1.82 14.42 -9.11
C TYR A 167 1.23 14.95 -7.79
N LYS A 168 -0.06 15.31 -7.75
CA LYS A 168 -0.79 15.51 -6.49
C LYS A 168 -1.17 14.14 -5.93
N SER A 169 -0.91 13.89 -4.65
CA SER A 169 -1.43 12.70 -3.96
C SER A 169 -1.81 12.96 -2.53
N CYS A 170 -2.89 12.34 -2.08
CA CYS A 170 -3.25 12.24 -0.67
C CYS A 170 -3.03 10.79 -0.22
N ASN A 171 -2.28 10.59 0.85
CA ASN A 171 -2.09 9.27 1.46
C ASN A 171 -2.84 9.22 2.78
N HIS A 172 -3.92 8.45 2.81
CA HIS A 172 -4.70 8.25 4.03
C HIS A 172 -4.22 7.01 4.79
N HIS A 173 -4.29 7.09 6.12
CA HIS A 173 -4.16 5.96 7.03
C HIS A 173 -5.51 5.78 7.70
N VAL A 174 -6.24 4.74 7.31
CA VAL A 174 -7.66 4.57 7.68
C VAL A 174 -8.00 3.16 8.12
N ALA A 175 -8.85 3.07 9.15
CA ALA A 175 -9.43 1.84 9.66
C ALA A 175 -10.85 1.68 9.13
N LEU A 176 -11.33 0.45 9.11
CA LEU A 176 -12.76 0.22 8.92
C LEU A 176 -13.52 0.72 10.15
N LYS A 177 -14.65 1.40 9.90
CA LYS A 177 -15.54 1.85 10.97
C LYS A 177 -16.23 0.62 11.59
N PRO A 178 -16.44 0.57 12.92
CA PRO A 178 -17.16 -0.53 13.56
C PRO A 178 -18.56 -0.77 12.96
N GLU A 179 -19.21 0.30 12.48
CA GLU A 179 -20.54 0.28 11.88
C GLU A 179 -20.54 -0.13 10.41
N THR A 180 -19.39 -0.57 9.87
CA THR A 180 -19.31 -1.07 8.49
C THR A 180 -20.11 -2.36 8.39
N VAL A 181 -21.33 -2.26 7.88
CA VAL A 181 -22.14 -3.39 7.45
C VAL A 181 -21.52 -4.02 6.19
N ASP A 182 -21.70 -5.35 6.00
CA ASP A 182 -21.25 -6.16 4.84
C ASP A 182 -19.94 -6.95 5.04
N VAL A 183 -19.44 -7.62 3.99
CA VAL A 183 -18.24 -8.49 3.94
C VAL A 183 -16.95 -7.89 4.54
N LEU A 184 -16.94 -6.58 4.77
CA LEU A 184 -15.81 -5.87 5.37
C LEU A 184 -15.77 -5.96 6.91
N GLN A 185 -16.87 -6.37 7.55
CA GLN A 185 -16.96 -6.45 9.01
C GLN A 185 -15.89 -7.36 9.63
N SER A 186 -15.53 -8.46 8.95
CA SER A 186 -14.48 -9.39 9.39
C SER A 186 -13.08 -8.77 9.48
N TYR A 187 -12.89 -7.59 8.88
CA TYR A 187 -11.64 -6.84 8.87
C TYR A 187 -11.67 -5.60 9.78
N CYS A 188 -12.78 -5.39 10.52
CA CYS A 188 -12.84 -4.38 11.57
C CYS A 188 -11.75 -4.66 12.63
N HIS A 189 -11.18 -3.60 13.19
CA HIS A 189 -10.07 -3.62 14.17
C HIS A 189 -8.70 -4.03 13.61
N ILE A 190 -8.52 -4.15 12.30
CA ILE A 190 -7.17 -4.18 11.72
C ILE A 190 -6.64 -2.74 11.70
N TYR A 191 -5.93 -2.36 12.75
CA TYR A 191 -5.35 -1.03 12.96
C TYR A 191 -4.18 -0.69 12.00
N GLN A 192 -3.98 -1.48 10.94
CA GLN A 192 -2.77 -1.44 10.11
C GLN A 192 -3.16 -1.23 8.64
N LEU A 193 -3.04 0.03 8.22
CA LEU A 193 -4.14 0.69 7.55
C LEU A 193 -3.81 0.98 6.11
N LEU A 194 -4.58 0.33 5.25
CA LEU A 194 -4.95 0.73 3.90
C LEU A 194 -4.39 2.10 3.51
N ARG A 195 -3.22 2.09 2.89
CA ARG A 195 -2.68 3.32 2.32
C ARG A 195 -3.48 3.65 1.06
N LEU A 196 -4.44 4.55 1.18
CA LEU A 196 -5.19 5.07 0.04
C LEU A 196 -4.37 6.12 -0.69
N LYS A 197 -3.90 5.81 -1.90
CA LYS A 197 -3.16 6.75 -2.74
C LYS A 197 -4.05 7.33 -3.82
N ILE A 198 -4.36 8.62 -3.71
CA ILE A 198 -5.03 9.33 -4.80
C ILE A 198 -3.99 9.85 -5.79
N LYS A 199 -4.17 9.62 -7.09
CA LYS A 199 -3.36 10.25 -8.15
C LYS A 199 -4.27 10.76 -9.25
N SER A 200 -4.04 11.97 -9.73
CA SER A 200 -4.63 12.42 -11.01
C SER A 200 -3.70 12.10 -12.16
N GLN A 201 -4.20 11.42 -13.19
CA GLN A 201 -3.52 11.27 -14.47
C GLN A 201 -3.74 12.53 -15.31
N ARG A 202 -2.76 13.44 -15.37
CA ARG A 202 -2.72 14.38 -16.51
C ARG A 202 -2.38 13.59 -17.78
N LEU A 203 -2.97 13.99 -18.92
CA LEU A 203 -2.91 13.37 -20.26
C LEU A 203 -1.53 12.78 -20.66
N GLY A 204 -0.41 13.34 -20.19
CA GLY A 204 0.95 12.87 -20.50
C GLY A 204 1.34 11.50 -19.92
N SER A 205 0.60 10.96 -18.95
CA SER A 205 0.88 9.62 -18.41
C SER A 205 0.53 8.46 -19.38
N LEU A 206 -0.36 8.71 -20.34
CA LEU A 206 -0.62 7.82 -21.47
C LEU A 206 0.57 7.79 -22.45
N ILE A 207 1.22 8.93 -22.65
CA ILE A 207 2.43 9.06 -23.50
C ILE A 207 3.62 8.32 -22.86
N ASN A 208 3.74 8.35 -21.53
CA ASN A 208 4.81 7.62 -20.83
C ASN A 208 4.58 6.09 -20.80
N ARG A 209 3.35 5.60 -20.98
CA ARG A 209 3.07 4.16 -21.17
C ARG A 209 3.33 3.70 -22.59
N SER A 210 3.10 4.56 -23.60
CA SER A 210 3.38 4.22 -25.01
C SER A 210 4.87 4.20 -25.36
N GLN A 211 5.73 4.77 -24.51
CA GLN A 211 7.20 4.73 -24.69
C GLN A 211 7.89 3.57 -23.93
N ARG A 212 7.16 2.60 -23.39
CA ARG A 212 7.77 1.34 -22.93
C ARG A 212 8.17 0.50 -24.14
N PRO A 213 9.46 0.18 -24.35
CA PRO A 213 9.83 -0.74 -25.43
C PRO A 213 9.38 -2.14 -25.02
N GLY A 214 8.39 -2.70 -25.74
CA GLY A 214 7.95 -4.07 -25.47
C GLY A 214 6.70 -4.57 -26.21
N PHE A 215 5.90 -3.74 -26.87
CA PHE A 215 4.74 -4.22 -27.63
C PHE A 215 4.54 -3.39 -28.89
N LEU A 216 5.08 -3.88 -30.00
CA LEU A 216 4.56 -3.83 -31.38
C LEU A 216 5.70 -4.27 -32.30
N THR A 217 5.76 -5.57 -32.57
CA THR A 217 6.55 -6.11 -33.67
C THR A 217 5.76 -5.97 -34.96
N SER A 218 6.45 -5.44 -35.98
CA SER A 218 6.36 -5.74 -37.41
C SER A 218 5.95 -4.62 -38.38
N ARG A 219 6.97 -4.22 -39.14
CA ARG A 219 7.04 -4.01 -40.61
C ARG A 219 6.08 -2.99 -41.25
N SER A 220 6.65 -1.91 -41.80
CA SER A 220 7.05 -1.87 -43.23
C SER A 220 7.94 -0.65 -43.54
N ARG A 221 8.72 -0.78 -44.62
CA ARG A 221 9.78 0.14 -45.10
C ARG A 221 9.21 1.19 -46.06
N ARG A 222 9.67 2.46 -46.00
CA ARG A 222 10.49 3.17 -47.02
C ARG A 222 10.68 4.67 -46.69
N PRO A 223 11.67 5.36 -47.31
CA PRO A 223 12.46 6.41 -46.68
C PRO A 223 12.12 7.83 -47.16
N GLY A 224 12.44 8.82 -46.33
CA GLY A 224 12.57 10.21 -46.74
C GLY A 224 12.03 11.19 -45.71
N SER A 225 12.91 11.67 -44.83
CA SER A 225 12.99 13.05 -44.33
C SER A 225 13.64 13.11 -42.94
N LEU A 226 14.37 14.21 -42.73
CA LEU A 226 15.22 14.53 -41.60
C LEU A 226 14.56 14.28 -40.24
N GLY A 227 15.30 13.75 -39.26
CA GLY A 227 14.79 13.71 -37.90
C GLY A 227 15.65 13.05 -36.83
N ILE A 228 16.42 13.87 -36.11
CA ILE A 228 16.57 13.84 -34.65
C ILE A 228 17.36 12.66 -34.03
N ARG A 229 18.62 12.95 -33.67
CA ARG A 229 19.45 12.18 -32.71
C ARG A 229 18.97 12.39 -31.26
N SER A 230 17.83 11.80 -30.85
CA SER A 230 17.27 11.98 -29.48
C SER A 230 16.97 10.67 -28.73
N THR A 231 17.15 9.51 -29.34
CA THR A 231 16.82 8.23 -28.68
C THR A 231 17.90 7.72 -27.72
N GLU A 232 19.18 8.03 -27.97
CA GLU A 232 20.28 7.54 -27.11
C GLU A 232 20.38 8.29 -25.77
N ASN A 233 20.00 9.57 -25.72
CA ASN A 233 20.00 10.36 -24.49
C ASN A 233 18.87 9.99 -23.52
N LEU A 234 17.75 9.44 -24.02
CA LEU A 234 16.63 8.99 -23.17
C LEU A 234 16.95 7.68 -22.42
N ILE A 235 17.73 6.78 -23.04
CA ILE A 235 18.09 5.49 -22.44
C ILE A 235 19.07 5.69 -21.27
N ILE A 236 19.97 6.67 -21.37
CA ILE A 236 20.91 7.02 -20.30
C ILE A 236 20.18 7.65 -19.11
N ALA A 237 19.15 8.48 -19.36
CA ALA A 237 18.38 9.13 -18.30
C ALA A 237 17.55 8.15 -17.43
N MET A 238 17.08 7.04 -17.99
CA MET A 238 16.32 6.03 -17.23
C MET A 238 17.19 5.10 -16.37
N ARG A 239 18.48 4.92 -16.71
CA ARG A 239 19.40 4.11 -15.89
C ARG A 239 19.94 4.85 -14.67
N ALA A 240 19.95 6.18 -14.68
CA ALA A 240 20.44 6.98 -13.55
C ALA A 240 19.42 7.15 -12.40
N THR A 241 18.18 6.68 -12.56
CA THR A 241 17.11 6.85 -11.56
C THR A 241 17.02 5.71 -10.53
N TYR A 242 17.90 4.70 -10.64
CA TYR A 242 18.04 3.61 -9.67
C TYR A 242 19.51 3.42 -9.26
N LYS A 243 20.03 4.37 -8.48
CA LYS A 243 21.04 4.16 -7.45
C LYS A 243 20.77 5.13 -6.30
#